data_AF-J3LF18-F1
#
_entry.id   AF-J3LF18-F1
#
_cell.length_a   1.000
_cell.length_b   1.000
_cell.length_c   1.000
_cell.angle_alpha   90.00
_cell.angle_beta   90.00
_cell.angle_gamma   90.00
#
_symmetry.space_group_name_H-M   'P 1'
#
loop_
_entity.id
_entity.type
_entity.pdbx_description
1 polymer ?
#
loop_
_entity_poly.entity_id
_entity_poly.type
_entity_poly.pdbx_seq_one_letter_code
_entity_poly.pdbx_strand_id
1 'polypeptide(L)'
;MNPSLIVLPVVRGDIDVTYPFGIAPGCFRQGFELTCRNTTKTPRLYLGDGTTEVALVIGSLSLVSVPMYFNITVRPDIDIYNMSWVSPADGISVSDNNIFYIIGCNFDATLFEYGTGDLVGSCMSRCDGEKLPLGGPCNGMGCCSIQFSRSLRGFQSMLLVRSDGIPGTAQSDPVHPGFMAFMSNGYYEPNTSEIFSGWTNASSVEGMVVQFASIEQPTCERAQASNTSYACSSSSNCRDVSTGGYSCDCSPYGSGNAYILDGCIGYNPTHKEQCSTSCGGMEIPFPFGVEEGCFADERFRLYCTKDNLTVCELGAAQYRVTALSLENGTLTVSNMMNDTNYGKEEIIIQTTNDGGTSFSVPVEDTFDLSMEYAIIIRWAVANLTCEVAPQKNSTYACRSSHSYCLNVTHREQFMGYRCKCSSGYEGNPYIKDGCTDINECLLPNYCNGTCQNLPGNYTCTSCPRRKEFDPIKRKCVTSAKQRNLLLGIATGIGCGLGSILIALGAMILANKWKKGIQKRI
;
A
#
# COMPACT_ATOMS: atom_id res chain seq x y z
N MET A 1 12.90 21.30 -19.03
CA MET A 1 12.94 21.99 -17.72
C MET A 1 12.37 21.01 -16.71
N ASN A 2 13.16 20.63 -15.69
CA ASN A 2 12.78 19.62 -14.70
C ASN A 2 11.51 20.07 -13.95
N PRO A 3 10.46 19.23 -13.81
CA PRO A 3 9.35 19.52 -12.92
C PRO A 3 9.90 19.42 -11.49
N SER A 4 10.28 20.55 -10.93
CA SER A 4 10.97 20.65 -9.66
C SER A 4 10.00 20.29 -8.53
N LEU A 5 10.22 19.12 -7.93
CA LEU A 5 9.76 18.81 -6.58
C LEU A 5 10.25 19.95 -5.66
N ILE A 6 9.35 20.73 -5.07
CA ILE A 6 9.73 21.74 -4.08
C ILE A 6 9.33 21.19 -2.72
N VAL A 7 10.34 20.73 -1.98
CA VAL A 7 10.19 20.30 -0.59
C VAL A 7 10.28 21.53 0.31
N LEU A 8 9.20 21.85 1.02
CA LEU A 8 9.18 22.94 2.00
C LEU A 8 9.13 22.38 3.42
N PRO A 9 10.09 22.73 4.30
CA PRO A 9 10.05 22.31 5.69
C PRO A 9 8.97 23.11 6.44
N VAL A 10 7.87 22.48 6.84
CA VAL A 10 6.76 23.11 7.60
C VAL A 10 6.68 22.51 9.01
N VAL A 11 5.95 23.16 9.92
CA VAL A 11 5.78 22.78 11.33
C VAL A 11 5.33 21.32 11.54
N ARG A 12 4.71 20.69 10.53
CA ARG A 12 4.26 19.28 10.53
C ARG A 12 5.02 18.37 9.55
N GLY A 13 6.29 18.66 9.29
CA GLY A 13 7.12 17.90 8.35
C GLY A 13 7.28 18.60 7.00
N ASP A 14 7.99 17.95 6.10
CA ASP A 14 8.23 18.43 4.75
C ASP A 14 6.93 18.33 3.92
N ILE A 15 6.39 19.46 3.45
CA ILE A 15 5.29 19.46 2.47
C ILE A 15 5.90 19.31 1.09
N ASP A 16 5.52 18.24 0.40
CA ASP A 16 5.90 18.01 -0.99
C ASP A 16 4.91 18.73 -1.93
N VAL A 17 5.38 19.81 -2.57
CA VAL A 17 4.60 20.53 -3.59
C VAL A 17 4.97 19.99 -4.96
N THR A 18 4.03 19.29 -5.56
CA THR A 18 4.15 18.70 -6.90
C THR A 18 3.26 19.44 -7.91
N TYR A 19 3.72 19.51 -9.16
CA TYR A 19 2.91 20.01 -10.28
C TYR A 19 1.55 19.28 -10.29
N PRO A 20 0.39 19.91 -10.59
CA PRO A 20 0.19 21.24 -11.14
C PRO A 20 0.35 22.38 -10.14
N PHE A 21 0.52 22.10 -8.84
CA PHE A 21 0.75 23.11 -7.82
C PHE A 21 2.18 23.65 -7.87
N GLY A 22 2.35 24.90 -7.45
CA GLY A 22 3.67 25.52 -7.37
C GLY A 22 3.62 26.93 -6.81
N ILE A 23 4.80 27.42 -6.42
CA ILE A 23 4.96 28.70 -5.70
C ILE A 23 5.69 29.74 -6.56
N ALA A 24 6.61 29.28 -7.40
CA ALA A 24 7.37 30.14 -8.29
C ALA A 24 6.63 30.33 -9.63
N PRO A 25 6.65 31.54 -10.22
CA PRO A 25 6.13 31.76 -11.56
C PRO A 25 6.74 30.78 -12.57
N GLY A 26 5.88 30.11 -13.34
CA GLY A 26 6.30 29.09 -14.32
C GLY A 26 6.46 27.68 -13.76
N CYS A 27 6.26 27.46 -12.46
CA CYS A 27 6.31 26.15 -11.81
C CYS A 27 4.93 25.58 -11.42
N PHE A 28 3.85 26.26 -11.79
CA PHE A 28 2.47 25.85 -11.53
C PHE A 28 1.63 25.97 -12.80
N ARG A 29 0.50 25.27 -12.84
CA ARG A 29 -0.58 25.54 -13.80
C ARG A 29 -1.44 26.71 -13.30
N GLN A 30 -1.97 27.51 -14.21
CA GLN A 30 -2.88 28.60 -13.86
C GLN A 30 -4.05 28.10 -13.01
N GLY A 31 -4.33 28.76 -11.88
CA GLY A 31 -5.34 28.35 -10.90
C GLY A 31 -4.84 27.41 -9.80
N PHE A 32 -3.59 26.93 -9.89
CA PHE A 32 -2.94 26.06 -8.91
C PHE A 32 -1.80 26.79 -8.16
N GLU A 33 -1.86 28.13 -8.11
CA GLU A 33 -0.89 28.96 -7.42
C GLU A 33 -0.95 28.74 -5.90
N LEU A 34 0.22 28.54 -5.29
CA LEU A 34 0.39 28.55 -3.84
C LEU A 34 1.35 29.67 -3.43
N THR A 35 1.14 30.23 -2.25
CA THR A 35 1.98 31.32 -1.71
C THR A 35 2.68 30.85 -0.44
N CYS A 36 4.00 31.04 -0.36
CA CYS A 36 4.77 30.73 0.85
C CYS A 36 5.15 32.02 1.58
N ARG A 37 4.85 32.09 2.89
CA ARG A 37 5.27 33.20 3.76
C ARG A 37 6.38 32.71 4.70
N ASN A 38 7.59 33.24 4.49
CA ASN A 38 8.73 32.98 5.35
C ASN A 38 8.55 33.73 6.68
N THR A 39 8.05 33.04 7.71
CA THR A 39 8.15 33.53 9.09
C THR A 39 9.52 33.18 9.66
N THR A 40 10.00 33.91 10.66
CA THR A 40 11.38 33.82 11.17
C THR A 40 11.77 32.51 11.84
N LYS A 41 10.85 31.54 11.96
CA LYS A 41 11.11 30.21 12.53
C LYS A 41 10.61 29.02 11.70
N THR A 42 9.52 29.14 10.94
CA THR A 42 9.04 28.11 10.00
C THR A 42 8.23 28.73 8.84
N PRO A 43 8.48 28.36 7.57
CA PRO A 43 7.65 28.82 6.46
C PRO A 43 6.24 28.22 6.55
N ARG A 44 5.23 29.00 6.16
CA ARG A 44 3.82 28.56 6.06
C ARG A 44 3.33 28.70 4.63
N LEU A 45 2.59 27.69 4.17
CA LEU A 45 2.03 27.61 2.83
C LEU A 45 0.57 28.08 2.84
N TYR A 46 0.15 28.79 1.79
CA TYR A 46 -1.18 29.34 1.63
C TYR A 46 -1.67 29.10 0.20
N LEU A 47 -2.98 29.18 -0.02
CA LEU A 47 -3.58 29.31 -1.34
C LEU A 47 -3.07 30.61 -2.03
N GLY A 48 -3.25 30.72 -3.34
CA GLY A 48 -2.65 31.78 -4.16
C GLY A 48 -2.89 33.21 -3.66
N ASP A 49 -4.03 33.48 -3.04
CA ASP A 49 -4.38 34.79 -2.46
C ASP A 49 -3.72 35.10 -1.10
N GLY A 50 -3.10 34.10 -0.48
CA GLY A 50 -2.42 34.22 0.81
C GLY A 50 -3.35 34.30 2.02
N THR A 51 -4.66 34.01 1.87
CA THR A 51 -5.63 34.09 2.99
C THR A 51 -5.81 32.76 3.70
N THR A 52 -5.78 31.67 2.95
CA THR A 52 -6.14 30.32 3.44
C THR A 52 -4.87 29.48 3.58
N GLU A 53 -4.54 29.08 4.82
CA GLU A 53 -3.35 28.26 5.11
C GLU A 53 -3.53 26.83 4.58
N VAL A 54 -2.44 26.23 4.07
CA VAL A 54 -2.42 24.87 3.52
C VAL A 54 -1.63 23.97 4.47
N ALA A 55 -2.24 22.88 4.90
CA ALA A 55 -1.60 21.88 5.75
C ALA A 55 -0.97 20.74 4.93
N LEU A 56 -1.61 20.31 3.85
CA LEU A 56 -1.16 19.19 3.02
C LEU A 56 -1.61 19.37 1.57
N VAL A 57 -0.75 18.98 0.62
CA VAL A 57 -1.09 18.90 -0.80
C VAL A 57 -1.10 17.44 -1.22
N ILE A 58 -2.22 16.98 -1.76
CA ILE A 58 -2.38 15.63 -2.33
C ILE A 58 -2.44 15.79 -3.86
N GLY A 59 -1.26 15.97 -4.45
CA GLY A 59 -1.10 16.28 -5.88
C GLY A 59 -1.71 15.24 -6.82
N SER A 60 -1.67 13.96 -6.45
CA SER A 60 -2.22 12.84 -7.23
C SER A 60 -3.74 12.89 -7.42
N LEU A 61 -4.45 13.61 -6.55
CA LEU A 61 -5.91 13.75 -6.57
C LEU A 61 -6.37 15.19 -6.82
N SER A 62 -5.46 16.14 -7.00
CA SER A 62 -5.78 17.58 -7.08
C SER A 62 -6.51 18.09 -5.83
N LEU A 63 -6.15 17.56 -4.66
CA LEU A 63 -6.78 17.89 -3.38
C LEU A 63 -5.79 18.60 -2.46
N VAL A 64 -6.28 19.50 -1.63
CA VAL A 64 -5.50 20.25 -0.64
C VAL A 64 -6.23 20.22 0.69
N SER A 65 -5.53 19.86 1.78
CA SER A 65 -6.06 19.96 3.13
C SER A 65 -5.82 21.36 3.70
N VAL A 66 -6.90 21.98 4.16
CA VAL A 66 -6.95 23.35 4.67
C VAL A 66 -7.54 23.32 6.09
N PRO A 67 -6.76 23.62 7.13
CA PRO A 67 -7.28 23.73 8.48
C PRO A 67 -8.19 24.97 8.56
N MET A 68 -9.44 24.78 8.98
CA MET A 68 -10.39 25.88 9.09
C MET A 68 -11.27 25.75 10.33
N TYR A 69 -11.18 26.76 11.18
CA TYR A 69 -11.92 26.85 12.43
C TYR A 69 -12.26 28.31 12.76
N PHE A 70 -13.35 28.49 13.50
CA PHE A 70 -13.91 29.77 13.92
C PHE A 70 -14.16 29.71 15.42
N ASN A 71 -13.48 30.57 16.18
CA ASN A 71 -13.73 30.72 17.62
C ASN A 71 -14.71 31.88 17.84
N ILE A 72 -15.83 31.58 18.48
CA ILE A 72 -16.94 32.52 18.66
C ILE A 72 -17.07 32.84 20.14
N THR A 73 -16.80 34.10 20.48
CA THR A 73 -17.03 34.62 21.83
C THR A 73 -18.43 35.22 21.93
N VAL A 74 -19.26 34.62 22.78
CA VAL A 74 -20.66 35.05 22.99
C VAL A 74 -20.70 36.40 23.69
N ARG A 75 -21.59 37.28 23.24
CA ARG A 75 -21.84 38.61 23.81
C ARG A 75 -23.32 38.74 24.15
N PRO A 76 -23.69 39.36 25.29
CA PRO A 76 -25.08 39.43 25.74
C PRO A 76 -26.06 40.09 24.76
N ASP A 77 -25.57 40.99 23.90
CA ASP A 77 -26.40 41.79 22.98
C ASP A 77 -26.44 41.22 21.54
N ILE A 78 -25.82 40.06 21.30
CA ILE A 78 -25.69 39.46 19.98
C ILE A 78 -26.11 38.00 20.03
N ASP A 79 -27.24 37.70 19.39
CA ASP A 79 -27.75 36.34 19.27
C ASP A 79 -27.35 35.65 17.95
N ILE A 80 -26.84 36.41 16.96
CA ILE A 80 -26.53 35.86 15.62
C ILE A 80 -25.06 36.06 15.28
N TYR A 81 -24.40 34.97 14.89
CA TYR A 81 -23.02 34.95 14.45
C TYR A 81 -22.91 34.36 13.05
N ASN A 82 -22.26 35.11 12.16
CA ASN A 82 -22.05 34.70 10.78
C ASN A 82 -20.60 34.25 10.58
N MET A 83 -20.43 33.14 9.88
CA MET A 83 -19.14 32.62 9.44
C MET A 83 -19.21 32.39 7.94
N SER A 84 -18.15 32.68 7.21
CA SER A 84 -18.13 32.42 5.78
C SER A 84 -16.73 32.12 5.31
N TRP A 85 -16.64 31.29 4.28
CA TRP A 85 -15.42 31.12 3.50
C TRP A 85 -15.81 31.08 2.02
N VAL A 86 -15.00 31.71 1.19
CA VAL A 86 -15.19 31.79 -0.25
C VAL A 86 -13.91 31.33 -0.90
N SER A 87 -14.04 30.52 -1.95
CA SER A 87 -12.89 30.13 -2.77
C SER A 87 -12.14 31.37 -3.25
N PRO A 88 -10.80 31.39 -3.11
CA PRO A 88 -10.01 32.56 -3.48
C PRO A 88 -9.83 32.72 -4.98
N ALA A 89 -10.10 31.66 -5.75
CA ALA A 89 -10.04 31.65 -7.21
C ALA A 89 -11.06 30.67 -7.79
N ASP A 90 -11.43 30.90 -9.06
CA ASP A 90 -12.20 29.94 -9.84
C ASP A 90 -11.45 28.60 -9.97
N GLY A 91 -12.20 27.49 -9.99
CA GLY A 91 -11.63 26.14 -10.05
C GLY A 91 -11.30 25.56 -8.68
N ILE A 92 -11.42 26.33 -7.60
CA ILE A 92 -11.24 25.87 -6.22
C ILE A 92 -12.63 25.66 -5.60
N SER A 93 -12.87 24.50 -5.00
CA SER A 93 -14.14 24.23 -4.31
C SER A 93 -13.98 23.32 -3.11
N VAL A 94 -14.88 23.47 -2.12
CA VAL A 94 -14.99 22.57 -0.97
C VAL A 94 -15.54 21.24 -1.46
N SER A 95 -14.82 20.13 -1.20
CA SER A 95 -15.31 18.79 -1.54
C SER A 95 -16.56 18.44 -0.73
N ASP A 96 -17.43 17.62 -1.33
CA ASP A 96 -18.62 17.03 -0.72
C ASP A 96 -18.32 16.03 0.40
N ASN A 97 -17.08 15.54 0.49
CA ASN A 97 -16.66 14.68 1.59
C ASN A 97 -16.47 15.43 2.92
N ASN A 98 -16.59 16.75 2.96
CA ASN A 98 -16.40 17.50 4.20
C ASN A 98 -17.64 17.51 5.10
N ILE A 99 -17.40 17.63 6.40
CA ILE A 99 -18.41 17.80 7.44
C ILE A 99 -18.10 19.08 8.22
N PHE A 100 -19.13 19.90 8.41
CA PHE A 100 -19.06 21.09 9.23
C PHE A 100 -19.51 20.77 10.66
N TYR A 101 -18.64 21.00 11.64
CA TYR A 101 -18.92 20.76 13.06
C TYR A 101 -19.04 22.06 13.81
N ILE A 102 -19.95 22.10 14.79
CA ILE A 102 -20.05 23.19 15.76
C ILE A 102 -20.13 22.58 17.14
N ILE A 103 -19.30 23.09 18.05
CA ILE A 103 -19.25 22.72 19.45
C ILE A 103 -19.83 23.85 20.30
N GLY A 104 -20.72 23.48 21.21
CA GLY A 104 -21.33 24.36 22.19
C GLY A 104 -22.77 23.94 22.51
N CYS A 105 -23.43 24.74 23.33
CA CYS A 105 -24.77 24.44 23.85
C CYS A 105 -25.78 25.52 23.47
N ASN A 106 -27.03 25.09 23.25
CA ASN A 106 -28.19 25.96 23.04
C ASN A 106 -28.05 26.91 21.85
N PHE A 107 -27.85 26.31 20.68
CA PHE A 107 -27.74 27.04 19.42
C PHE A 107 -28.45 26.34 18.26
N ASP A 108 -28.84 27.11 17.26
CA ASP A 108 -29.32 26.66 15.96
C ASP A 108 -28.33 27.12 14.89
N ALA A 109 -27.87 26.21 14.04
CA ALA A 109 -26.93 26.50 12.98
C ALA A 109 -27.52 26.14 11.63
N THR A 110 -27.37 27.05 10.67
CA THR A 110 -27.80 26.84 9.29
C THR A 110 -26.66 27.18 8.34
N LEU A 111 -26.38 26.28 7.41
CA LEU A 111 -25.32 26.43 6.42
C LEU A 111 -25.95 26.62 5.04
N PHE A 112 -25.46 27.64 4.33
CA PHE A 112 -25.87 27.97 2.97
C PHE A 112 -24.67 28.01 2.03
N GLU A 113 -24.92 27.76 0.76
CA GLU A 113 -23.95 27.99 -0.29
C GLU A 113 -23.75 29.51 -0.48
N TYR A 114 -22.49 29.92 -0.56
CA TYR A 114 -22.15 31.31 -0.78
C TYR A 114 -22.54 31.76 -2.20
N GLY A 115 -23.19 32.91 -2.32
CA GLY A 115 -23.61 33.48 -3.60
C GLY A 115 -25.02 33.08 -4.04
N THR A 116 -25.35 31.78 -4.05
CA THR A 116 -26.71 31.31 -4.40
C THR A 116 -27.70 31.46 -3.23
N GLY A 117 -27.21 31.28 -2.00
CA GLY A 117 -28.07 31.24 -0.80
C GLY A 117 -28.83 29.92 -0.65
N ASP A 118 -28.50 28.90 -1.44
CA ASP A 118 -29.10 27.57 -1.34
C ASP A 118 -28.81 26.96 0.03
N LEU A 119 -29.83 26.36 0.64
CA LEU A 119 -29.68 25.64 1.91
C LEU A 119 -28.85 24.36 1.68
N VAL A 120 -27.72 24.27 2.37
CA VAL A 120 -26.88 23.06 2.39
C VAL A 120 -27.36 22.11 3.48
N GLY A 121 -27.65 22.66 4.66
CA GLY A 121 -28.19 21.90 5.78
C GLY A 121 -28.31 22.74 7.05
N SER A 122 -28.84 22.14 8.10
CA SER A 122 -29.01 22.79 9.40
C SER A 122 -28.83 21.77 10.52
N CYS A 123 -28.26 22.20 11.64
CA CYS A 123 -28.15 21.39 12.84
C CYS A 123 -28.39 22.23 14.09
N MET A 124 -28.67 21.58 15.21
CA MET A 124 -28.92 22.25 16.48
C MET A 124 -28.30 21.47 17.62
N SER A 125 -27.92 22.19 18.68
CA SER A 125 -27.45 21.60 19.93
C SER A 125 -28.28 22.11 21.11
N ARG A 126 -28.65 21.20 22.02
CA ARG A 126 -29.40 21.50 23.25
C ARG A 126 -28.74 20.81 24.44
N CYS A 127 -28.57 21.55 25.53
CA CYS A 127 -27.95 21.05 26.76
C CYS A 127 -28.83 21.45 27.96
N ASP A 128 -29.53 20.48 28.55
CA ASP A 128 -30.47 20.68 29.66
C ASP A 128 -29.74 20.83 31.03
N GLY A 129 -28.81 21.79 31.11
CA GLY A 129 -28.02 22.04 32.33
C GLY A 129 -26.96 20.98 32.65
N GLU A 130 -26.83 19.94 31.83
CA GLU A 130 -25.77 18.93 31.93
C GLU A 130 -24.44 19.43 31.35
N LYS A 131 -23.32 18.92 31.88
CA LYS A 131 -21.98 19.20 31.35
C LYS A 131 -21.87 18.67 29.92
N LEU A 132 -21.08 19.35 29.07
CA LEU A 132 -20.72 18.86 27.74
C LEU A 132 -20.28 17.39 27.83
N PRO A 133 -20.87 16.46 27.05
CA PRO A 133 -20.51 15.05 27.13
C PRO A 133 -19.03 14.86 26.73
N LEU A 134 -18.21 14.30 27.63
CA LEU A 134 -16.76 14.11 27.42
C LEU A 134 -16.42 12.88 26.52
N GLY A 135 -17.39 12.35 25.79
CA GLY A 135 -17.24 11.20 24.87
C GLY A 135 -18.54 10.85 24.15
N GLY A 136 -18.45 10.20 22.99
CA GLY A 136 -19.58 9.76 22.18
C GLY A 136 -19.72 10.48 20.82
N PRO A 137 -20.69 10.07 19.97
CA PRO A 137 -20.94 10.70 18.68
C PRO A 137 -21.62 12.07 18.80
N CYS A 138 -21.39 12.93 17.81
CA CYS A 138 -21.91 14.30 17.79
C CYS A 138 -23.40 14.37 17.40
N ASN A 139 -24.28 14.23 18.41
CA ASN A 139 -25.72 13.99 18.22
C ASN A 139 -26.64 15.13 18.70
N GLY A 140 -26.19 16.39 18.63
CA GLY A 140 -27.01 17.54 19.04
C GLY A 140 -27.04 17.80 20.55
N MET A 141 -26.15 17.16 21.32
CA MET A 141 -25.90 17.44 22.73
C MET A 141 -24.47 17.92 22.89
N GLY A 142 -24.27 19.23 23.04
CA GLY A 142 -22.95 19.84 23.18
C GLY A 142 -22.16 20.02 21.89
N CYS A 143 -22.60 19.41 20.78
CA CYS A 143 -22.11 19.68 19.44
C CYS A 143 -23.16 19.28 18.40
N CYS A 144 -23.04 19.79 17.17
CA CYS A 144 -23.78 19.28 16.02
C CYS A 144 -22.95 19.34 14.75
N SER A 145 -23.37 18.61 13.72
CA SER A 145 -22.68 18.51 12.44
C SER A 145 -23.62 18.69 11.25
N ILE A 146 -23.07 19.16 10.12
CA ILE A 146 -23.76 19.30 8.83
C ILE A 146 -22.87 18.69 7.75
N GLN A 147 -23.36 17.64 7.10
CA GLN A 147 -22.67 16.98 5.99
C GLN A 147 -22.99 17.66 4.65
N PHE A 148 -22.03 17.66 3.74
CA PHE A 148 -22.18 18.26 2.42
C PHE A 148 -22.81 17.24 1.46
N SER A 149 -23.81 17.67 0.69
CA SER A 149 -24.46 16.83 -0.34
C SER A 149 -23.86 17.04 -1.74
N ARG A 150 -23.03 18.07 -1.90
CA ARG A 150 -22.37 18.47 -3.15
C ARG A 150 -21.17 19.37 -2.84
N SER A 151 -20.25 19.47 -3.79
CA SER A 151 -19.13 20.40 -3.70
C SER A 151 -19.60 21.85 -3.82
N LEU A 152 -19.00 22.77 -3.06
CA LEU A 152 -19.42 24.18 -2.99
C LEU A 152 -18.26 25.12 -3.32
N ARG A 153 -18.51 26.24 -4.01
CA ARG A 153 -17.49 27.28 -4.21
C ARG A 153 -17.17 28.08 -2.95
N GLY A 154 -18.07 28.02 -1.97
CA GLY A 154 -17.95 28.71 -0.70
C GLY A 154 -19.21 28.46 0.12
N PHE A 155 -19.16 28.81 1.39
CA PHE A 155 -20.30 28.68 2.30
C PHE A 155 -20.43 29.92 3.17
N GLN A 156 -21.65 30.11 3.67
CA GLN A 156 -21.97 31.01 4.74
C GLN A 156 -22.81 30.25 5.77
N SER A 157 -22.45 30.37 7.03
CA SER A 157 -23.13 29.74 8.15
C SER A 157 -23.66 30.81 9.08
N MET A 158 -24.90 30.64 9.50
CA MET A 158 -25.57 31.47 10.49
C MET A 158 -25.78 30.63 11.76
N LEU A 159 -25.21 31.09 12.87
CA LEU A 159 -25.36 30.53 14.19
C LEU A 159 -26.26 31.45 15.02
N LEU A 160 -27.44 30.95 15.39
CA LEU A 160 -28.37 31.60 16.30
C LEU A 160 -28.19 31.01 17.71
N VAL A 161 -27.71 31.82 18.64
CA VAL A 161 -27.57 31.51 20.05
C VAL A 161 -28.91 31.79 20.75
N ARG A 162 -29.41 30.84 21.53
CA ARG A 162 -30.72 30.94 22.20
C ARG A 162 -30.57 31.41 23.64
N SER A 163 -31.11 32.59 23.94
CA SER A 163 -31.05 33.23 25.27
C SER A 163 -32.03 32.63 26.29
N ASP A 164 -32.98 31.81 25.85
CA ASP A 164 -33.89 30.95 26.63
C ASP A 164 -33.16 29.88 27.47
N GLY A 165 -31.83 29.78 27.32
CA GLY A 165 -30.89 29.01 28.14
C GLY A 165 -30.04 29.85 29.12
N ILE A 166 -30.40 31.10 29.43
CA ILE A 166 -29.85 31.80 30.61
C ILE A 166 -30.84 31.71 31.79
N PRO A 167 -30.78 30.64 32.60
CA PRO A 167 -31.27 30.71 33.96
C PRO A 167 -30.14 30.37 34.92
N GLY A 168 -29.26 31.30 35.25
CA GLY A 168 -28.43 31.30 36.48
C GLY A 168 -27.60 30.06 36.87
N THR A 169 -27.62 28.94 36.15
CA THR A 169 -27.14 27.61 36.59
C THR A 169 -26.97 26.62 35.43
N ALA A 170 -26.69 27.06 34.20
CA ALA A 170 -25.85 26.21 33.35
C ALA A 170 -24.42 26.47 33.82
N GLN A 171 -23.79 25.51 34.50
CA GLN A 171 -22.34 25.59 34.72
C GLN A 171 -21.69 25.59 33.33
N SER A 172 -21.50 26.78 32.73
CA SER A 172 -20.57 26.95 31.64
C SER A 172 -19.28 26.31 32.12
N ASP A 173 -18.79 25.30 31.42
CA ASP A 173 -17.49 24.73 31.70
C ASP A 173 -16.50 25.90 31.81
N PRO A 174 -15.90 26.16 33.00
CA PRO A 174 -15.03 27.31 33.20
C PRO A 174 -13.84 27.34 32.24
N VAL A 175 -13.57 26.21 31.60
CA VAL A 175 -12.46 25.97 30.66
C VAL A 175 -12.80 26.45 29.23
N HIS A 176 -14.07 26.50 28.81
CA HIS A 176 -14.44 26.74 27.40
C HIS A 176 -15.60 27.76 27.23
N PRO A 177 -15.36 29.08 27.41
CA PRO A 177 -16.38 30.10 27.21
C PRO A 177 -16.56 30.41 25.71
N GLY A 178 -17.55 29.80 25.04
CA GLY A 178 -17.94 30.20 23.69
C GLY A 178 -18.49 29.06 22.83
N PHE A 179 -18.48 29.28 21.51
CA PHE A 179 -18.70 28.25 20.50
C PHE A 179 -17.44 28.09 19.66
N MET A 180 -17.20 26.89 19.15
CA MET A 180 -16.18 26.63 18.14
C MET A 180 -16.82 25.96 16.94
N ALA A 181 -16.60 26.48 15.74
CA ALA A 181 -17.00 25.82 14.50
C ALA A 181 -15.77 25.44 13.69
N PHE A 182 -15.78 24.30 13.02
CA PHE A 182 -14.66 23.89 12.16
C PHE A 182 -15.15 22.98 11.03
N MET A 183 -14.35 22.86 9.97
CA MET A 183 -14.57 21.91 8.88
C MET A 183 -13.53 20.80 8.95
N SER A 184 -13.98 19.56 8.74
CA SER A 184 -13.11 18.38 8.70
C SER A 184 -13.53 17.46 7.55
N ASN A 185 -12.60 16.62 7.11
CA ASN A 185 -12.85 15.55 6.15
C ASN A 185 -13.74 14.45 6.78
N GLY A 186 -14.73 13.95 6.04
CA GLY A 186 -15.75 13.02 6.52
C GLY A 186 -15.30 11.58 6.76
N TYR A 187 -14.05 11.24 6.38
CA TYR A 187 -13.41 9.99 6.83
C TYR A 187 -13.01 10.02 8.31
N TYR A 188 -13.00 11.21 8.91
CA TYR A 188 -12.73 11.42 10.33
C TYR A 188 -14.07 11.37 11.08
N GLU A 189 -14.44 10.22 11.63
CA GLU A 189 -15.52 10.12 12.63
C GLU A 189 -14.94 10.50 14.00
N PRO A 190 -15.11 11.75 14.45
CA PRO A 190 -14.41 12.15 15.65
C PRO A 190 -15.21 11.69 16.86
N ASN A 191 -14.58 10.98 17.78
CA ASN A 191 -15.08 10.91 19.14
C ASN A 191 -15.10 12.35 19.69
N THR A 192 -16.17 12.76 20.39
CA THR A 192 -16.24 14.11 20.96
C THR A 192 -15.03 14.45 21.83
N SER A 193 -14.36 13.47 22.46
CA SER A 193 -13.09 13.69 23.17
C SER A 193 -12.00 14.33 22.30
N GLU A 194 -11.86 13.93 21.03
CA GLU A 194 -10.91 14.51 20.08
C GLU A 194 -11.38 15.87 19.56
N ILE A 195 -12.70 16.04 19.35
CA ILE A 195 -13.33 17.33 19.01
C ILE A 195 -13.06 18.38 20.11
N PHE A 196 -13.27 17.99 21.37
CA PHE A 196 -13.03 18.85 22.54
C PHE A 196 -11.52 19.13 22.73
N SER A 197 -10.63 18.19 22.36
CA SER A 197 -9.19 18.48 22.30
C SER A 197 -8.87 19.58 21.27
N GLY A 198 -9.57 19.60 20.13
CA GLY A 198 -9.46 20.62 19.09
C GLY A 198 -9.79 22.03 19.57
N TRP A 199 -10.68 22.16 20.56
CA TRP A 199 -10.97 23.44 21.24
C TRP A 199 -9.72 24.01 21.92
N THR A 200 -8.87 23.14 22.47
CA THR A 200 -7.62 23.56 23.14
C THR A 200 -6.45 23.71 22.17
N ASN A 201 -6.43 22.95 21.08
CA ASN A 201 -5.37 22.99 20.08
C ASN A 201 -5.94 22.73 18.68
N ALA A 202 -6.31 23.78 17.95
CA ALA A 202 -6.89 23.67 16.61
C ALA A 202 -5.97 22.94 15.59
N SER A 203 -4.68 22.76 15.90
CA SER A 203 -3.73 21.99 15.10
C SER A 203 -3.98 20.47 15.14
N SER A 204 -4.76 19.96 16.11
CA SER A 204 -5.05 18.53 16.25
C SER A 204 -6.20 18.04 15.36
N VAL A 205 -6.95 18.95 14.74
CA VAL A 205 -8.09 18.61 13.88
C VAL A 205 -7.64 18.49 12.43
N GLU A 206 -8.12 17.45 11.73
CA GLU A 206 -7.89 17.30 10.29
C GLU A 206 -8.58 18.44 9.52
N GLY A 207 -7.87 19.04 8.57
CA GLY A 207 -8.40 20.16 7.80
C GLY A 207 -9.44 19.72 6.78
N MET A 208 -10.25 20.67 6.31
CA MET A 208 -11.16 20.43 5.18
C MET A 208 -10.39 20.10 3.91
N VAL A 209 -10.98 19.29 3.05
CA VAL A 209 -10.44 18.97 1.74
C VAL A 209 -11.02 19.92 0.70
N VAL A 210 -10.14 20.64 0.02
CA VAL A 210 -10.48 21.52 -1.10
C VAL A 210 -10.00 20.87 -2.40
N GLN A 211 -10.87 20.81 -3.39
CA GLN A 211 -10.58 20.25 -4.71
C GLN A 211 -10.26 21.35 -5.71
N PHE A 212 -9.31 21.05 -6.60
CA PHE A 212 -8.89 21.93 -7.70
C PHE A 212 -9.32 21.38 -9.05
N ALA A 213 -9.74 22.27 -9.94
CA ALA A 213 -10.14 21.98 -11.31
C ALA A 213 -9.42 22.90 -12.29
N SER A 214 -9.07 22.35 -13.46
CA SER A 214 -8.64 23.13 -14.61
C SER A 214 -9.86 23.80 -15.24
N ILE A 215 -9.85 25.15 -15.25
CA ILE A 215 -11.00 25.97 -15.69
C ILE A 215 -10.89 26.49 -17.12
N GLU A 216 -9.82 26.14 -17.84
CA GLU A 216 -9.60 26.57 -19.23
C GLU A 216 -10.72 26.09 -20.17
N GLN A 217 -11.34 24.97 -19.84
CA GLN A 217 -12.51 24.42 -20.53
C GLN A 217 -13.54 23.97 -19.49
N PRO A 218 -14.85 24.06 -19.79
CA PRO A 218 -15.90 23.78 -18.80
C PRO A 218 -16.10 22.28 -18.56
N THR A 219 -15.74 21.43 -19.53
CA THR A 219 -15.87 19.97 -19.46
C THR A 219 -14.67 19.29 -20.09
N CYS A 220 -14.47 18.05 -19.67
CA CYS A 220 -13.45 17.13 -20.11
C CYS A 220 -13.52 16.87 -21.62
N GLU A 221 -14.73 16.67 -22.16
CA GLU A 221 -14.93 16.43 -23.61
C GLU A 221 -14.41 17.60 -24.45
N ARG A 222 -14.70 18.84 -24.04
CA ARG A 222 -14.21 20.04 -24.71
C ARG A 222 -12.72 20.23 -24.51
N ALA A 223 -12.21 19.87 -23.34
CA ALA A 223 -10.79 19.89 -23.04
C ALA A 223 -10.00 18.93 -23.93
N GLN A 224 -10.48 17.69 -24.11
CA GLN A 224 -9.86 16.68 -24.97
C GLN A 224 -9.86 17.09 -26.44
N ALA A 225 -10.89 17.81 -26.90
CA ALA A 225 -10.93 18.37 -28.25
C ALA A 225 -9.93 19.52 -28.46
N SER A 226 -9.48 20.18 -27.39
CA SER A 226 -8.58 21.33 -27.42
C SER A 226 -7.15 20.91 -27.05
N ASN A 227 -6.35 20.56 -28.06
CA ASN A 227 -5.01 20.01 -27.86
C ASN A 227 -4.00 21.00 -27.21
N THR A 228 -4.28 22.31 -27.22
CA THR A 228 -3.39 23.33 -26.64
C THR A 228 -3.68 23.68 -25.19
N SER A 229 -4.85 23.31 -24.68
CA SER A 229 -5.32 23.65 -23.32
C SER A 229 -5.68 22.42 -22.49
N TYR A 230 -5.33 21.22 -22.97
CA TYR A 230 -5.60 19.99 -22.25
C TYR A 230 -4.58 19.81 -21.12
N ALA A 231 -5.06 19.62 -19.89
CA ALA A 231 -4.23 19.54 -18.69
C ALA A 231 -3.72 18.13 -18.39
N CYS A 232 -4.48 17.12 -18.82
CA CYS A 232 -4.17 15.74 -18.46
C CYS A 232 -3.12 15.18 -19.41
N SER A 233 -2.22 14.37 -18.87
CA SER A 233 -1.26 13.63 -19.65
C SER A 233 -1.93 12.53 -20.49
N SER A 234 -1.22 12.02 -21.49
CA SER A 234 -1.69 10.92 -22.32
C SER A 234 -1.94 9.61 -21.57
N SER A 235 -1.39 9.47 -20.35
CA SER A 235 -1.52 8.28 -19.51
C SER A 235 -2.51 8.45 -18.35
N SER A 236 -3.16 9.61 -18.23
CA SER A 236 -4.17 9.89 -17.21
C SER A 236 -5.58 9.95 -17.80
N ASN A 237 -6.57 9.87 -16.92
CA ASN A 237 -7.96 10.12 -17.24
C ASN A 237 -8.36 11.53 -16.81
N CYS A 238 -9.44 11.98 -17.42
CA CYS A 238 -9.99 13.30 -17.22
C CYS A 238 -11.42 13.17 -16.71
N ARG A 239 -11.76 13.98 -15.71
CA ARG A 239 -13.02 13.88 -14.96
C ARG A 239 -13.63 15.26 -14.79
N ASP A 240 -14.93 15.37 -15.07
CA ASP A 240 -15.66 16.62 -14.87
C ASP A 240 -15.83 16.92 -13.38
N VAL A 241 -15.68 18.20 -13.01
CA VAL A 241 -15.88 18.69 -11.65
C VAL A 241 -17.23 19.41 -11.58
N SER A 242 -18.03 19.09 -10.55
CA SER A 242 -19.40 19.58 -10.38
C SER A 242 -19.53 21.11 -10.33
N THR A 243 -18.51 21.80 -9.83
CA THR A 243 -18.43 23.27 -9.73
C THR A 243 -17.93 23.95 -11.02
N GLY A 244 -17.65 23.16 -12.05
CA GLY A 244 -17.18 23.56 -13.37
C GLY A 244 -15.70 23.25 -13.59
N GLY A 245 -15.35 22.94 -14.84
CA GLY A 245 -13.99 22.54 -15.20
C GLY A 245 -13.79 21.03 -15.11
N TYR A 246 -12.53 20.61 -15.18
CA TYR A 246 -12.15 19.20 -15.15
C TYR A 246 -10.87 18.99 -14.34
N SER A 247 -10.70 17.80 -13.78
CA SER A 247 -9.47 17.37 -13.11
C SER A 247 -8.90 16.12 -13.78
N CYS A 248 -7.63 15.86 -13.53
CA CYS A 248 -6.92 14.71 -14.07
C CYS A 248 -6.61 13.72 -12.94
N ASP A 249 -6.86 12.43 -13.17
CA ASP A 249 -6.53 11.37 -12.24
C ASP A 249 -5.82 10.20 -12.92
N CYS A 250 -5.06 9.43 -12.14
CA CYS A 250 -4.39 8.22 -12.64
C CYS A 250 -5.28 6.97 -12.51
N SER A 251 -6.61 7.15 -12.55
CA SER A 251 -7.59 6.08 -12.35
C SER A 251 -7.42 4.93 -13.37
N PRO A 252 -7.73 3.66 -13.02
CA PRO A 252 -8.25 3.24 -11.72
C PRO A 252 -7.18 2.87 -10.69
N TYR A 253 -5.90 2.76 -11.05
CA TYR A 253 -4.84 2.29 -10.12
C TYR A 253 -3.43 2.82 -10.40
N GLY A 254 -3.29 3.89 -11.18
CA GLY A 254 -1.99 4.55 -11.37
C GLY A 254 -1.64 5.37 -10.14
N SER A 255 -0.43 5.18 -9.62
CA SER A 255 0.21 6.15 -8.74
C SER A 255 0.86 7.26 -9.59
N GLY A 256 1.33 8.33 -8.97
CA GLY A 256 2.04 9.42 -9.63
C GLY A 256 1.17 10.61 -10.00
N ASN A 257 1.55 11.28 -11.08
CA ASN A 257 1.11 12.63 -11.40
C ASN A 257 0.37 12.69 -12.74
N ALA A 258 -0.95 12.89 -12.67
CA ALA A 258 -1.83 12.91 -13.84
C ALA A 258 -1.62 14.09 -14.80
N TYR A 259 -0.84 15.11 -14.38
CA TYR A 259 -0.60 16.35 -15.12
C TYR A 259 0.77 16.40 -15.79
N ILE A 260 1.65 15.42 -15.54
CA ILE A 260 2.97 15.31 -16.17
C ILE A 260 2.91 14.26 -17.28
N LEU A 261 3.56 14.51 -18.43
CA LEU A 261 3.67 13.55 -19.52
C LEU A 261 4.26 12.22 -19.01
N ASP A 262 3.55 11.11 -19.21
CA ASP A 262 3.87 9.79 -18.65
C ASP A 262 4.00 9.76 -17.12
N GLY A 263 3.39 10.73 -16.42
CA GLY A 263 3.48 10.89 -14.97
C GLY A 263 2.60 9.93 -14.16
N CYS A 264 1.57 9.34 -14.78
CA CYS A 264 0.86 8.22 -14.15
C CYS A 264 1.72 6.96 -14.24
N ILE A 265 2.39 6.66 -13.14
CA ILE A 265 3.24 5.49 -12.95
C ILE A 265 2.40 4.45 -12.23
N GLY A 266 1.82 3.51 -12.98
CA GLY A 266 1.13 2.36 -12.37
C GLY A 266 2.10 1.30 -11.82
N TYR A 267 3.30 1.22 -12.38
CA TYR A 267 4.34 0.24 -12.06
C TYR A 267 5.68 0.69 -12.68
N ASN A 268 6.71 0.91 -11.86
CA ASN A 268 8.08 1.17 -12.32
C ASN A 268 8.84 -0.17 -12.42
N PRO A 269 9.14 -0.68 -13.62
CA PRO A 269 9.84 -1.96 -13.80
C PRO A 269 11.35 -1.88 -13.53
N THR A 270 11.87 -0.70 -13.14
CA THR A 270 13.31 -0.48 -13.02
C THR A 270 13.80 -0.96 -11.66
N HIS A 271 14.50 -2.09 -11.65
CA HIS A 271 15.15 -2.62 -10.44
C HIS A 271 16.53 -1.99 -10.24
N LYS A 272 16.80 -1.47 -9.04
CA LYS A 272 18.10 -0.91 -8.65
C LYS A 272 18.91 -1.96 -7.90
N GLU A 273 20.17 -2.18 -8.29
CA GLU A 273 21.00 -3.26 -7.74
C GLU A 273 21.48 -3.04 -6.28
N GLN A 274 21.38 -1.80 -5.77
CA GLN A 274 21.86 -1.42 -4.44
C GLN A 274 20.73 -1.32 -3.40
N CYS A 275 19.64 -2.07 -3.58
CA CYS A 275 18.50 -2.05 -2.66
C CYS A 275 18.69 -3.05 -1.51
N SER A 276 18.22 -2.68 -0.32
CA SER A 276 18.07 -3.63 0.78
C SER A 276 17.09 -4.75 0.40
N THR A 277 17.57 -5.99 0.35
CA THR A 277 16.79 -7.18 -0.05
C THR A 277 16.19 -7.94 1.14
N SER A 278 16.39 -7.45 2.36
CA SER A 278 15.85 -8.07 3.57
C SER A 278 15.66 -7.06 4.69
N CYS A 279 14.74 -7.37 5.61
CA CYS A 279 14.55 -6.69 6.87
C CYS A 279 14.45 -7.75 7.97
N GLY A 280 15.45 -7.77 8.87
CA GLY A 280 15.56 -8.83 9.86
C GLY A 280 15.70 -10.21 9.22
N GLY A 281 14.78 -11.11 9.57
CA GLY A 281 14.73 -12.48 9.03
C GLY A 281 13.91 -12.65 7.76
N MET A 282 13.31 -11.58 7.22
CA MET A 282 12.42 -11.66 6.06
C MET A 282 13.10 -11.13 4.80
N GLU A 283 13.02 -11.92 3.72
CA GLU A 283 13.43 -11.51 2.38
C GLU A 283 12.36 -10.60 1.76
N ILE A 284 12.80 -9.50 1.15
CA ILE A 284 11.94 -8.51 0.50
C ILE A 284 12.30 -8.49 -0.99
N PRO A 285 11.61 -9.31 -1.80
CA PRO A 285 11.87 -9.36 -3.22
C PRO A 285 11.08 -8.27 -3.96
N PHE A 286 11.69 -7.69 -5.00
CA PHE A 286 11.02 -6.80 -5.93
C PHE A 286 9.75 -7.48 -6.52
N PRO A 287 8.58 -6.82 -6.60
CA PRO A 287 8.36 -5.38 -6.65
C PRO A 287 8.29 -4.67 -5.29
N PHE A 288 8.42 -5.39 -4.18
CA PHE A 288 8.43 -4.83 -2.85
C PHE A 288 9.79 -4.24 -2.51
N GLY A 289 9.79 -3.21 -1.66
CA GLY A 289 11.00 -2.53 -1.22
C GLY A 289 10.76 -1.65 -0.01
N VAL A 290 11.84 -1.38 0.73
CA VAL A 290 11.82 -0.54 1.95
C VAL A 290 12.42 0.85 1.74
N GLU A 291 13.21 1.00 0.68
CA GLU A 291 13.91 2.23 0.34
C GLU A 291 13.25 2.91 -0.86
N GLU A 292 13.34 4.24 -0.91
CA GLU A 292 12.86 5.02 -2.05
C GLU A 292 13.55 4.58 -3.36
N GLY A 293 12.73 4.36 -4.38
CA GLY A 293 13.18 3.84 -5.68
C GLY A 293 13.57 2.35 -5.69
N CYS A 294 13.33 1.61 -4.59
CA CYS A 294 13.57 0.16 -4.50
C CYS A 294 12.28 -0.68 -4.50
N PHE A 295 11.12 -0.03 -4.53
CA PHE A 295 9.82 -0.64 -4.77
C PHE A 295 9.25 -0.18 -6.11
N ALA A 296 8.38 -1.00 -6.73
CA ALA A 296 7.85 -0.72 -8.06
C ALA A 296 6.69 0.29 -8.06
N ASP A 297 5.99 0.43 -6.94
CA ASP A 297 4.85 1.31 -6.73
C ASP A 297 4.70 1.55 -5.22
N GLU A 298 4.14 2.68 -4.79
CA GLU A 298 3.90 2.98 -3.37
C GLU A 298 3.13 1.88 -2.64
N ARG A 299 2.25 1.16 -3.32
CA ARG A 299 1.51 0.01 -2.74
C ARG A 299 2.40 -1.20 -2.42
N PHE A 300 3.60 -1.25 -2.97
CA PHE A 300 4.61 -2.27 -2.69
C PHE A 300 5.66 -1.79 -1.67
N ARG A 301 5.50 -0.58 -1.13
CA ARG A 301 6.36 -0.05 -0.07
C ARG A 301 6.11 -0.81 1.23
N LEU A 302 7.20 -1.29 1.81
CA LEU A 302 7.25 -1.86 3.15
C LEU A 302 8.11 -0.98 4.05
N TYR A 303 7.95 -1.13 5.36
CA TYR A 303 8.75 -0.43 6.34
C TYR A 303 9.51 -1.42 7.20
N CYS A 304 10.78 -1.12 7.46
CA CYS A 304 11.60 -1.90 8.39
C CYS A 304 11.74 -1.11 9.69
N THR A 305 11.21 -1.64 10.79
CA THR A 305 11.31 -1.00 12.11
C THR A 305 12.72 -1.16 12.69
N LYS A 306 13.04 -0.37 13.73
CA LYS A 306 14.30 -0.49 14.47
C LYS A 306 14.49 -1.87 15.11
N ASP A 307 13.40 -2.57 15.39
CA ASP A 307 13.41 -3.93 15.93
C ASP A 307 13.52 -5.00 14.83
N ASN A 308 13.88 -4.59 13.60
CA ASN A 308 13.99 -5.44 12.42
C ASN A 308 12.68 -6.18 12.07
N LEU A 309 11.54 -5.55 12.34
CA LEU A 309 10.23 -6.05 11.93
C LEU A 309 9.83 -5.41 10.61
N THR A 310 9.29 -6.22 9.69
CA THR A 310 8.74 -5.71 8.44
C THR A 310 7.25 -5.43 8.57
N VAL A 311 6.83 -4.27 8.08
CA VAL A 311 5.50 -3.71 8.26
C VAL A 311 4.99 -3.22 6.92
N CYS A 312 3.68 -3.36 6.68
CA CYS A 312 3.00 -2.68 5.58
C CYS A 312 1.92 -1.75 6.13
N GLU A 313 1.71 -0.64 5.43
CA GLU A 313 0.65 0.31 5.70
C GLU A 313 -0.52 0.08 4.74
N LEU A 314 -1.72 -0.09 5.29
CA LEU A 314 -2.96 -0.23 4.53
C LEU A 314 -3.96 0.80 5.08
N GLY A 315 -4.08 1.93 4.39
CA GLY A 315 -4.83 3.07 4.89
C GLY A 315 -4.17 3.64 6.15
N ALA A 316 -4.94 3.78 7.24
CA ALA A 316 -4.46 4.27 8.52
C ALA A 316 -3.87 3.18 9.45
N ALA A 317 -3.87 1.90 9.02
CA ALA A 317 -3.47 0.78 9.84
C ALA A 317 -2.10 0.19 9.45
N GLN A 318 -1.31 -0.18 10.46
CA GLN A 318 -0.02 -0.85 10.31
C GLN A 318 -0.11 -2.33 10.65
N TYR A 319 0.30 -3.18 9.70
CA TYR A 319 0.29 -4.64 9.87
C TYR A 319 1.69 -5.21 9.83
N ARG A 320 1.98 -6.14 10.74
CA ARG A 320 3.23 -6.89 10.71
C ARG A 320 3.19 -7.94 9.61
N VAL A 321 4.10 -7.85 8.65
CA VAL A 321 4.26 -8.84 7.58
C VAL A 321 4.96 -10.08 8.14
N THR A 322 4.40 -11.26 7.90
CA THR A 322 4.92 -12.54 8.37
C THR A 322 5.42 -13.44 7.24
N ALA A 323 4.87 -13.31 6.03
CA ALA A 323 5.36 -14.02 4.86
C ALA A 323 5.04 -13.27 3.56
N LEU A 324 5.90 -13.42 2.56
CA LEU A 324 5.72 -12.84 1.23
C LEU A 324 6.07 -13.90 0.19
N SER A 325 5.16 -14.16 -0.77
CA SER A 325 5.37 -15.16 -1.82
C SER A 325 5.06 -14.59 -3.20
N LEU A 326 6.09 -14.37 -4.02
CA LEU A 326 5.92 -13.95 -5.42
C LEU A 326 5.21 -15.03 -6.26
N GLU A 327 5.53 -16.30 -6.01
CA GLU A 327 4.96 -17.46 -6.70
C GLU A 327 3.44 -17.56 -6.51
N ASN A 328 2.97 -17.41 -5.26
CA ASN A 328 1.55 -17.44 -4.94
C ASN A 328 0.86 -16.09 -5.14
N GLY A 329 1.62 -14.98 -5.16
CA GLY A 329 1.08 -13.63 -5.22
C GLY A 329 0.38 -13.24 -3.91
N THR A 330 0.95 -13.65 -2.76
CA THR A 330 0.33 -13.50 -1.45
C THR A 330 1.25 -12.84 -0.43
N LEU A 331 0.73 -11.83 0.26
CA LEU A 331 1.37 -11.12 1.38
C LEU A 331 0.60 -11.51 2.64
N THR A 332 1.25 -12.26 3.51
CA THR A 332 0.66 -12.71 4.76
C THR A 332 1.02 -11.75 5.88
N VAL A 333 0.02 -11.27 6.59
CA VAL A 333 0.19 -10.34 7.71
C VAL A 333 -0.42 -10.92 8.99
N SER A 334 0.15 -10.54 10.12
CA SER A 334 -0.35 -10.82 11.46
C SER A 334 -0.89 -9.54 12.11
N ASN A 335 -1.35 -9.65 13.36
CA ASN A 335 -1.89 -8.60 14.22
C ASN A 335 -1.44 -7.16 13.87
N MET A 336 -2.41 -6.25 13.94
CA MET A 336 -2.19 -4.81 13.90
C MET A 336 -1.21 -4.40 15.01
N MET A 337 -0.23 -3.57 14.70
CA MET A 337 0.75 -3.14 15.70
C MET A 337 0.19 -1.95 16.50
N ASN A 338 0.03 -2.14 17.81
CA ASN A 338 -0.62 -1.22 18.77
C ASN A 338 0.16 0.07 19.07
N ASP A 339 0.32 0.98 18.11
CA ASP A 339 0.66 2.38 18.44
C ASP A 339 -0.22 3.40 17.70
N THR A 340 -1.49 3.04 17.51
CA THR A 340 -2.55 4.00 17.21
C THR A 340 -3.66 3.69 18.21
N ASN A 341 -3.99 4.65 19.08
CA ASN A 341 -4.98 4.56 20.15
C ASN A 341 -6.44 4.52 19.59
N TYR A 342 -6.68 3.71 18.57
CA TYR A 342 -7.96 3.54 17.93
C TYR A 342 -8.50 2.16 18.30
N GLY A 343 -9.48 2.18 19.20
CA GLY A 343 -10.34 1.02 19.40
C GLY A 343 -11.22 0.82 18.17
N LYS A 344 -11.37 -0.46 17.77
CA LYS A 344 -12.12 -0.99 16.60
C LYS A 344 -11.30 -0.94 15.29
N GLU A 345 -11.25 -1.91 14.37
CA GLU A 345 -11.89 -3.22 14.13
C GLU A 345 -11.24 -3.83 12.84
N GLU A 346 -11.73 -5.00 12.39
CA GLU A 346 -11.30 -5.85 11.26
C GLU A 346 -11.55 -5.30 9.83
N ILE A 347 -10.85 -5.84 8.81
CA ILE A 347 -10.96 -5.47 7.37
C ILE A 347 -12.15 -6.18 6.70
N ILE A 348 -13.13 -5.44 6.16
CA ILE A 348 -14.13 -5.95 5.21
C ILE A 348 -14.06 -5.17 3.90
N ILE A 349 -13.93 -5.92 2.79
CA ILE A 349 -13.98 -5.38 1.43
C ILE A 349 -15.45 -5.39 0.99
N GLN A 350 -16.11 -4.23 0.91
CA GLN A 350 -17.41 -4.09 0.25
C GLN A 350 -17.26 -3.49 -1.14
N THR A 351 -18.08 -3.98 -2.07
CA THR A 351 -18.06 -3.57 -3.48
C THR A 351 -19.33 -2.75 -3.73
N THR A 352 -19.19 -1.54 -4.28
CA THR A 352 -20.34 -0.80 -4.79
C THR A 352 -20.59 -1.17 -6.24
N ASN A 353 -21.83 -0.98 -6.71
CA ASN A 353 -22.30 -1.36 -8.05
C ASN A 353 -21.55 -0.65 -9.20
N ASP A 354 -20.71 0.34 -8.90
CA ASP A 354 -20.01 1.18 -9.87
C ASP A 354 -18.59 0.66 -10.17
N GLY A 355 -18.23 -0.53 -9.65
CA GLY A 355 -16.89 -1.10 -9.77
C GLY A 355 -15.85 -0.49 -8.83
N GLY A 356 -16.27 0.41 -7.93
CA GLY A 356 -15.46 0.91 -6.83
C GLY A 356 -15.40 -0.08 -5.66
N THR A 357 -14.22 -0.27 -5.09
CA THR A 357 -14.06 -0.90 -3.77
C THR A 357 -14.24 0.15 -2.70
N SER A 358 -15.30 0.03 -1.88
CA SER A 358 -15.45 0.82 -0.66
C SER A 358 -14.87 0.04 0.52
N PHE A 359 -13.93 0.65 1.23
CA PHE A 359 -13.56 0.22 2.58
C PHE A 359 -14.64 0.72 3.52
N SER A 360 -15.48 -0.16 4.03
CA SER A 360 -16.55 0.19 4.98
C SER A 360 -16.31 -0.50 6.32
N VAL A 361 -16.23 0.29 7.39
CA VAL A 361 -16.22 -0.14 8.78
C VAL A 361 -17.64 -0.55 9.19
N PRO A 362 -17.87 -1.73 9.81
CA PRO A 362 -19.12 -1.98 10.50
C PRO A 362 -18.94 -2.08 12.02
N VAL A 363 -19.87 -1.42 12.69
CA VAL A 363 -20.03 -1.25 14.14
C VAL A 363 -20.58 -2.52 14.82
N GLU A 364 -19.84 -2.95 15.84
CA GLU A 364 -20.23 -3.46 17.18
C GLU A 364 -20.78 -4.86 17.47
N ASP A 365 -20.25 -5.32 18.62
CA ASP A 365 -20.93 -5.98 19.72
C ASP A 365 -21.60 -7.32 19.42
N THR A 366 -20.78 -8.37 19.38
CA THR A 366 -20.90 -9.60 20.19
C THR A 366 -19.95 -10.66 19.64
N PHE A 367 -19.36 -11.44 20.53
CA PHE A 367 -18.51 -12.64 20.29
C PHE A 367 -16.99 -12.44 20.27
N ASP A 368 -16.41 -12.98 21.34
CA ASP A 368 -15.00 -13.21 21.63
C ASP A 368 -14.36 -14.17 20.59
N LEU A 369 -13.57 -13.63 19.65
CA LEU A 369 -12.67 -14.41 18.80
C LEU A 369 -11.22 -14.10 19.19
N SER A 370 -10.58 -15.07 19.84
CA SER A 370 -9.12 -15.17 19.96
C SER A 370 -8.49 -15.15 18.56
N MET A 371 -7.87 -14.03 18.16
CA MET A 371 -7.21 -13.85 16.86
C MET A 371 -5.88 -14.62 16.80
N GLU A 372 -5.92 -15.84 16.26
CA GLU A 372 -4.75 -16.65 15.92
C GLU A 372 -4.71 -17.02 14.42
N TYR A 373 -5.25 -16.17 13.54
CA TYR A 373 -5.24 -16.40 12.09
C TYR A 373 -4.42 -15.36 11.33
N ALA A 374 -3.56 -15.83 10.43
CA ALA A 374 -2.80 -14.99 9.53
C ALA A 374 -3.67 -14.49 8.36
N ILE A 375 -3.66 -13.18 8.09
CA ILE A 375 -4.42 -12.54 7.01
C ILE A 375 -3.62 -12.67 5.71
N ILE A 376 -4.23 -13.21 4.64
CA ILE A 376 -3.57 -13.40 3.34
C ILE A 376 -4.09 -12.37 2.34
N ILE A 377 -3.24 -11.43 1.95
CA ILE A 377 -3.53 -10.37 0.98
C ILE A 377 -3.03 -10.82 -0.40
N ARG A 378 -3.86 -10.71 -1.42
CA ARG A 378 -3.46 -10.92 -2.82
C ARG A 378 -3.23 -9.58 -3.51
N TRP A 379 -2.22 -9.51 -4.37
CA TRP A 379 -1.91 -8.29 -5.11
C TRP A 379 -1.94 -8.49 -6.62
N ALA A 380 -2.12 -7.37 -7.32
CA ALA A 380 -1.90 -7.23 -8.75
C ALA A 380 -0.95 -6.06 -8.98
N VAL A 381 -0.08 -6.15 -9.98
CA VAL A 381 0.89 -5.08 -10.30
C VAL A 381 0.25 -3.90 -11.01
N ALA A 382 -0.79 -4.15 -11.80
CA ALA A 382 -1.63 -3.13 -12.39
C ALA A 382 -2.98 -3.74 -12.80
N ASN A 383 -4.03 -2.92 -12.87
CA ASN A 383 -5.33 -3.33 -13.41
C ASN A 383 -5.33 -3.35 -14.94
N LEU A 384 -4.60 -4.30 -15.49
CA LEU A 384 -4.61 -4.63 -16.91
C LEU A 384 -4.79 -6.14 -17.03
N THR A 385 -5.45 -6.56 -18.09
CA THR A 385 -5.50 -7.99 -18.44
C THR A 385 -4.17 -8.41 -19.06
N CYS A 386 -3.87 -9.71 -18.99
CA CYS A 386 -2.72 -10.28 -19.68
C CYS A 386 -2.76 -10.18 -21.21
N GLU A 387 -3.90 -9.80 -21.79
CA GLU A 387 -4.02 -9.52 -23.22
C GLU A 387 -3.48 -8.12 -23.56
N VAL A 388 -3.73 -7.15 -22.69
CA VAL A 388 -3.37 -5.74 -22.90
C VAL A 388 -1.99 -5.41 -22.31
N ALA A 389 -1.64 -5.98 -21.15
CA ALA A 389 -0.41 -5.65 -20.42
C ALA A 389 0.87 -5.81 -21.26
N PRO A 390 1.08 -6.90 -22.03
CA PRO A 390 2.30 -7.08 -22.83
C PRO A 390 2.45 -6.08 -23.97
N GLN A 391 1.36 -5.40 -24.37
CA GLN A 391 1.40 -4.38 -25.43
C GLN A 391 2.04 -3.07 -24.94
N LYS A 392 2.08 -2.84 -23.61
CA LYS A 392 2.67 -1.65 -22.98
C LYS A 392 4.13 -1.87 -22.57
N ASN A 393 5.03 -1.90 -23.55
CA ASN A 393 6.45 -2.26 -23.37
C ASN A 393 7.21 -1.51 -22.26
N SER A 394 6.91 -0.22 -22.02
CA SER A 394 7.61 0.60 -21.03
C SER A 394 7.22 0.28 -19.59
N THR A 395 5.97 -0.13 -19.35
CA THR A 395 5.39 -0.36 -18.01
C THR A 395 5.05 -1.82 -17.75
N TYR A 396 5.40 -2.72 -18.67
CA TYR A 396 5.11 -4.15 -18.52
C TYR A 396 5.98 -4.77 -17.42
N ALA A 397 5.32 -5.45 -16.49
CA ALA A 397 5.95 -5.90 -15.25
C ALA A 397 6.72 -7.22 -15.36
N CYS A 398 6.36 -8.09 -16.31
CA CYS A 398 7.00 -9.41 -16.41
C CYS A 398 8.25 -9.29 -17.26
N ARG A 399 9.40 -9.08 -16.60
CA ARG A 399 10.67 -8.71 -17.24
C ARG A 399 11.54 -9.92 -17.58
N SER A 400 11.37 -11.01 -16.86
CA SER A 400 12.12 -12.25 -17.11
C SER A 400 11.63 -12.93 -18.39
N SER A 401 12.55 -13.39 -19.25
CA SER A 401 12.22 -14.13 -20.49
C SER A 401 11.50 -15.45 -20.23
N HIS A 402 11.70 -16.02 -19.03
CA HIS A 402 11.07 -17.25 -18.57
C HIS A 402 9.96 -16.94 -17.54
N SER A 403 9.20 -15.87 -17.79
CA SER A 403 8.01 -15.53 -17.02
C SER A 403 6.81 -15.30 -17.92
N TYR A 404 5.62 -15.42 -17.34
CA TYR A 404 4.36 -15.14 -18.01
C TYR A 404 3.44 -14.32 -17.11
N CYS A 405 2.50 -13.66 -17.76
CA CYS A 405 1.45 -12.88 -17.12
C CYS A 405 0.33 -13.80 -16.63
N LEU A 406 -0.13 -13.57 -15.40
CA LEU A 406 -1.27 -14.26 -14.81
C LEU A 406 -2.32 -13.24 -14.33
N ASN A 407 -3.55 -13.37 -14.81
CA ASN A 407 -4.68 -12.56 -14.33
C ASN A 407 -4.97 -12.89 -12.86
N VAL A 408 -5.19 -11.85 -12.05
CA VAL A 408 -5.54 -11.93 -10.64
C VAL A 408 -7.00 -11.60 -10.49
N THR A 409 -7.77 -12.57 -10.01
CA THR A 409 -9.16 -12.40 -9.65
C THR A 409 -9.36 -12.72 -8.18
N HIS A 410 -10.29 -12.01 -7.56
CA HIS A 410 -10.78 -12.33 -6.23
C HIS A 410 -12.29 -12.55 -6.32
N ARG A 411 -12.71 -13.81 -6.18
CA ARG A 411 -14.08 -14.27 -6.48
C ARG A 411 -14.44 -13.93 -7.93
N GLU A 412 -15.47 -13.13 -8.15
CA GLU A 412 -15.92 -12.70 -9.49
C GLU A 412 -15.25 -11.39 -9.96
N GLN A 413 -14.49 -10.72 -9.09
CA GLN A 413 -13.88 -9.42 -9.40
C GLN A 413 -12.48 -9.58 -10.02
N PHE A 414 -12.24 -8.87 -11.11
CA PHE A 414 -10.92 -8.72 -11.71
C PHE A 414 -10.11 -7.64 -10.99
N MET A 415 -8.93 -8.00 -10.48
CA MET A 415 -8.03 -7.07 -9.77
C MET A 415 -6.88 -6.55 -10.65
N GLY A 416 -6.57 -7.26 -11.74
CA GLY A 416 -5.45 -6.94 -12.61
C GLY A 416 -4.63 -8.17 -12.98
N TYR A 417 -3.33 -7.98 -13.18
CA TYR A 417 -2.41 -9.08 -13.45
C TYR A 417 -1.23 -9.12 -12.48
N ARG A 418 -0.51 -10.24 -12.45
CA ARG A 418 0.78 -10.43 -11.79
C ARG A 418 1.69 -11.28 -12.67
N CYS A 419 2.98 -11.36 -12.34
CA CYS A 419 3.94 -12.17 -13.06
C CYS A 419 4.26 -13.45 -12.32
N LYS A 420 4.49 -14.53 -13.07
CA LYS A 420 4.87 -15.84 -12.55
C LYS A 420 5.94 -16.45 -13.44
N CYS A 421 6.92 -17.14 -12.84
CA CYS A 421 7.92 -17.87 -13.63
C CYS A 421 7.26 -19.04 -14.37
N SER A 422 7.76 -19.32 -15.57
CA SER A 422 7.33 -20.43 -16.41
C SER A 422 7.58 -21.77 -15.69
N SER A 423 6.86 -22.82 -16.10
CA SER A 423 7.07 -24.17 -15.54
C SER A 423 8.53 -24.61 -15.73
N GLY A 424 9.14 -25.16 -14.67
CA GLY A 424 10.56 -25.53 -14.65
C GLY A 424 11.52 -24.39 -14.27
N TYR A 425 11.01 -23.18 -13.96
CA TYR A 425 11.82 -22.04 -13.52
C TYR A 425 11.34 -21.51 -12.17
N GLU A 426 12.28 -21.04 -11.34
CA GLU A 426 12.04 -20.40 -10.05
C GLU A 426 12.77 -19.05 -9.94
N GLY A 427 12.39 -18.20 -8.99
CA GLY A 427 13.02 -16.90 -8.76
C GLY A 427 12.06 -15.72 -8.92
N ASN A 428 12.57 -14.60 -9.44
CA ASN A 428 11.83 -13.34 -9.52
C ASN A 428 11.42 -13.01 -10.97
N PRO A 429 10.12 -13.11 -11.33
CA PRO A 429 9.66 -12.83 -12.69
C PRO A 429 9.67 -11.33 -13.06
N TYR A 430 9.78 -10.44 -12.07
CA TYR A 430 9.79 -8.99 -12.25
C TYR A 430 11.17 -8.42 -12.57
N ILE A 431 12.22 -9.23 -12.44
CA ILE A 431 13.61 -8.85 -12.74
C ILE A 431 14.03 -9.51 -14.07
N LYS A 432 14.80 -8.78 -14.87
CA LYS A 432 15.37 -9.33 -16.11
C LYS A 432 16.26 -10.53 -15.77
N ASP A 433 16.05 -11.65 -16.47
CA ASP A 433 16.74 -12.92 -16.22
C ASP A 433 16.57 -13.45 -14.76
N GLY A 434 15.55 -12.97 -14.04
CA GLY A 434 15.32 -13.31 -12.64
C GLY A 434 14.64 -14.67 -12.41
N CYS A 435 14.07 -15.28 -13.46
CA CYS A 435 13.61 -16.67 -13.40
C CYS A 435 14.72 -17.59 -13.88
N THR A 436 15.24 -18.43 -13.00
CA THR A 436 16.31 -19.39 -13.26
C THR A 436 15.78 -20.80 -13.33
N ASP A 437 16.42 -21.62 -14.16
CA ASP A 437 16.12 -23.04 -14.32
C ASP A 437 16.20 -23.82 -12.99
N ILE A 438 15.17 -24.60 -12.68
CA ILE A 438 15.15 -25.46 -11.49
C ILE A 438 15.96 -26.71 -11.83
N ASN A 439 17.00 -27.00 -11.04
CA ASN A 439 17.75 -28.23 -11.22
C ASN A 439 17.06 -29.40 -10.48
N GLU A 440 16.14 -30.10 -11.14
CA GLU A 440 15.36 -31.17 -10.50
C GLU A 440 16.23 -32.35 -10.07
N CYS A 441 17.44 -32.51 -10.65
CA CYS A 441 18.39 -33.53 -10.23
C CYS A 441 19.00 -33.27 -8.85
N LEU A 442 18.89 -32.05 -8.33
CA LEU A 442 19.27 -31.70 -6.96
C LEU A 442 18.09 -31.80 -5.97
N LEU A 443 16.87 -32.03 -6.46
CA LEU A 443 15.68 -32.15 -5.62
C LEU A 443 15.38 -33.62 -5.27
N PRO A 444 14.95 -33.93 -4.03
CA PRO A 444 14.55 -35.28 -3.64
C PRO A 444 13.25 -35.70 -4.35
N ASN A 445 13.12 -37.00 -4.65
CA ASN A 445 11.92 -37.66 -5.21
C ASN A 445 11.55 -37.34 -6.67
N TYR A 446 12.32 -36.53 -7.40
CA TYR A 446 12.04 -36.22 -8.81
C TYR A 446 12.49 -37.31 -9.80
N CYS A 447 13.60 -38.02 -9.52
CA CYS A 447 14.11 -39.06 -10.40
C CYS A 447 14.77 -40.21 -9.64
N ASN A 448 14.29 -41.43 -9.88
CA ASN A 448 14.86 -42.68 -9.33
C ASN A 448 15.76 -43.40 -10.36
N GLY A 449 16.68 -42.64 -10.97
CA GLY A 449 17.46 -43.11 -12.11
C GLY A 449 18.67 -42.22 -12.42
N THR A 450 19.14 -42.27 -13.67
CA THR A 450 20.14 -41.32 -14.17
C THR A 450 19.41 -40.05 -14.58
N CYS A 451 19.64 -38.98 -13.82
CA CYS A 451 19.02 -37.68 -14.03
C CYS A 451 19.94 -36.78 -14.86
N GLN A 452 19.37 -36.10 -15.86
CA GLN A 452 20.02 -35.02 -16.60
C GLN A 452 19.09 -33.81 -16.63
N ASN A 453 19.61 -32.70 -16.11
CA ASN A 453 18.93 -31.40 -16.08
C ASN A 453 18.94 -30.77 -17.47
N LEU A 454 17.82 -30.19 -17.89
CA LEU A 454 17.66 -29.43 -19.14
C LEU A 454 16.98 -28.08 -18.81
N PRO A 455 17.15 -27.04 -19.63
CA PRO A 455 16.44 -25.78 -19.41
C PRO A 455 14.90 -25.97 -19.43
N GLY A 456 14.25 -25.75 -18.30
CA GLY A 456 12.82 -25.87 -18.05
C GLY A 456 12.28 -27.30 -17.85
N ASN A 457 13.14 -28.33 -17.82
CA ASN A 457 12.71 -29.72 -17.66
C ASN A 457 13.87 -30.65 -17.29
N TYR A 458 13.58 -31.90 -16.94
CA TYR A 458 14.59 -32.93 -16.71
C TYR A 458 14.30 -34.19 -17.50
N THR A 459 15.35 -34.98 -17.73
CA THR A 459 15.22 -36.34 -18.24
C THR A 459 15.65 -37.32 -17.16
N CYS A 460 14.78 -38.29 -16.89
CA CYS A 460 15.04 -39.37 -15.96
C CYS A 460 15.05 -40.70 -16.71
N THR A 461 16.23 -41.32 -16.80
CA THR A 461 16.38 -42.64 -17.43
C THR A 461 16.59 -43.71 -16.37
N SER A 462 16.06 -44.91 -16.59
CA SER A 462 16.28 -46.04 -15.68
C SER A 462 17.78 -46.33 -15.52
N CYS A 463 18.17 -46.79 -14.35
CA CYS A 463 19.57 -47.14 -14.11
C CYS A 463 20.07 -48.16 -15.16
N PRO A 464 21.33 -48.03 -15.62
CA PRO A 464 21.94 -49.00 -16.53
C PRO A 464 21.85 -50.43 -15.99
N ARG A 465 21.80 -51.42 -16.89
CA ARG A 465 21.71 -52.84 -16.49
C ARG A 465 22.71 -53.18 -15.39
N ARG A 466 22.22 -53.83 -14.32
CA ARG A 466 22.98 -54.27 -13.12
C ARG A 466 23.33 -53.15 -12.11
N LYS A 467 22.78 -51.95 -12.27
CA LYS A 467 22.83 -50.89 -11.26
C LYS A 467 21.43 -50.63 -10.69
N GLU A 468 21.38 -50.30 -9.41
CA GLU A 468 20.18 -49.90 -8.68
C GLU A 468 20.34 -48.45 -8.21
N PHE A 469 19.24 -47.71 -8.13
CA PHE A 469 19.28 -46.32 -7.67
C PHE A 469 19.45 -46.28 -6.15
N ASP A 470 20.49 -45.58 -5.69
CA ASP A 470 20.70 -45.30 -4.27
C ASP A 470 20.03 -43.97 -3.93
N PRO A 471 18.93 -43.94 -3.14
CA PRO A 471 18.19 -42.72 -2.82
C PRO A 471 18.98 -41.75 -1.94
N ILE A 472 20.00 -42.22 -1.20
CA ILE A 472 20.84 -41.39 -0.34
C ILE A 472 21.95 -40.73 -1.18
N LYS A 473 22.61 -41.51 -2.04
CA LYS A 473 23.70 -41.00 -2.90
C LYS A 473 23.21 -40.35 -4.20
N ARG A 474 21.90 -40.44 -4.48
CA ARG A 474 21.22 -39.92 -5.67
C ARG A 474 21.88 -40.33 -6.99
N LYS A 475 22.43 -41.55 -7.01
CA LYS A 475 23.19 -42.09 -8.14
C LYS A 475 22.94 -43.58 -8.27
N CYS A 476 23.02 -44.08 -9.51
CA CYS A 476 22.96 -45.51 -9.78
C CYS A 476 24.24 -46.20 -9.30
N VAL A 477 24.12 -47.07 -8.30
CA VAL A 477 25.22 -47.87 -7.73
C VAL A 477 25.09 -49.33 -8.14
N THR A 478 26.17 -50.11 -8.06
CA THR A 478 26.11 -51.55 -8.34
C THR A 478 25.22 -52.26 -7.32
N SER A 479 24.28 -53.09 -7.79
CA SER A 479 23.39 -53.87 -6.92
C SER A 479 24.20 -54.68 -5.88
N ALA A 480 23.72 -54.73 -4.64
CA ALA A 480 24.34 -55.48 -3.56
C ALA A 480 24.54 -56.96 -3.94
N LYS A 481 23.60 -57.53 -4.72
CA LYS A 481 23.68 -58.90 -5.25
C LYS A 481 24.90 -59.10 -6.16
N GLN A 482 25.18 -58.13 -7.02
CA GLN A 482 26.33 -58.17 -7.93
C GLN A 482 27.64 -57.91 -7.20
N ARG A 483 27.64 -56.99 -6.23
CA ARG A 483 28.80 -56.73 -5.37
C ARG A 483 29.21 -58.00 -4.59
N ASN A 484 28.23 -58.70 -4.04
CA ASN A 484 28.45 -59.97 -3.32
C ASN A 484 28.89 -61.10 -4.27
N LEU A 485 28.35 -61.17 -5.48
CA LEU A 485 28.78 -62.12 -6.51
C LEU A 485 30.25 -61.88 -6.93
N LEU A 486 30.64 -60.62 -7.17
CA LEU A 486 32.00 -60.24 -7.51
C LEU A 486 32.97 -60.52 -6.36
N LEU A 487 32.57 -60.21 -5.12
CA LEU A 487 33.36 -60.56 -3.94
C LEU A 487 33.57 -62.07 -3.87
N GLY A 488 32.49 -62.87 -4.00
CA GLY A 488 32.54 -64.32 -3.94
C GLY A 488 33.43 -64.96 -5.02
N ILE A 489 33.39 -64.45 -6.26
CA ILE A 489 34.30 -64.87 -7.34
C ILE A 489 35.76 -64.55 -6.98
N ALA A 490 36.02 -63.35 -6.44
CA ALA A 490 37.37 -62.95 -6.05
C ALA A 490 37.90 -63.82 -4.89
N THR A 491 37.09 -64.12 -3.88
CA THR A 491 37.49 -65.03 -2.78
C THR A 491 37.71 -66.44 -3.30
N GLY A 492 36.85 -66.94 -4.19
CA GLY A 492 36.97 -68.27 -4.78
C GLY A 492 38.27 -68.44 -5.59
N ILE A 493 38.59 -67.46 -6.45
CA ILE A 493 39.84 -67.47 -7.24
C ILE A 493 41.05 -67.33 -6.31
N GLY A 494 40.99 -66.46 -5.30
CA GLY A 494 42.07 -66.26 -4.34
C GLY A 494 42.40 -67.53 -3.55
N CYS A 495 41.39 -68.21 -3.00
CA CYS A 495 41.57 -69.48 -2.30
C CYS A 495 42.04 -70.60 -3.24
N GLY A 496 41.52 -70.67 -4.47
CA GLY A 496 41.92 -71.63 -5.49
C GLY A 496 43.40 -71.49 -5.90
N LEU A 497 43.86 -70.27 -6.21
CA LEU A 497 45.26 -70.02 -6.53
C LEU A 497 46.19 -70.22 -5.33
N GLY A 498 45.75 -69.82 -4.13
CA GLY A 498 46.51 -70.01 -2.90
C GLY A 498 46.75 -71.48 -2.58
N SER A 499 45.71 -72.31 -2.70
CA SER A 499 45.82 -73.76 -2.48
C SER A 499 46.74 -74.45 -3.51
N ILE A 500 46.70 -74.03 -4.78
CA ILE A 500 47.62 -74.53 -5.82
C ILE A 500 49.07 -74.17 -5.49
N LEU A 501 49.35 -72.93 -5.06
CA LEU A 501 50.69 -72.50 -4.69
C LEU A 501 51.22 -73.26 -3.46
N ILE A 502 50.36 -73.53 -2.47
CA ILE A 502 50.72 -74.35 -1.30
C ILE A 502 51.03 -75.79 -1.75
N ALA A 503 50.21 -76.39 -2.62
CA ALA A 503 50.44 -77.73 -3.13
C ALA A 503 51.75 -77.83 -3.94
N LEU A 504 52.02 -76.86 -4.81
CA LEU A 504 53.28 -76.77 -5.56
C LEU A 504 54.48 -76.59 -4.62
N GLY A 505 54.36 -75.73 -3.61
CA GLY A 505 55.38 -75.54 -2.57
C GLY A 505 55.66 -76.84 -1.81
N ALA A 506 54.61 -77.56 -1.41
CA ALA A 506 54.72 -78.86 -0.75
C ALA A 506 55.37 -79.92 -1.66
N MET A 507 55.04 -79.97 -2.95
CA MET A 507 55.69 -80.87 -3.91
C MET A 507 57.17 -80.54 -4.09
N ILE A 508 57.55 -79.27 -4.16
CA ILE A 508 58.96 -78.85 -4.25
C ILE A 508 59.72 -79.25 -2.97
N LEU A 509 59.12 -79.03 -1.79
CA LEU A 509 59.69 -79.44 -0.50
C LEU A 509 59.85 -80.96 -0.43
N ALA A 510 58.84 -81.73 -0.79
CA ALA A 510 58.90 -83.19 -0.83
C ALA A 510 59.97 -83.70 -1.80
N ASN A 511 60.10 -83.10 -2.98
CA ASN A 511 61.16 -83.43 -3.94
C ASN A 511 62.56 -83.07 -3.43
N LYS A 512 62.72 -81.93 -2.74
CA LYS A 512 63.98 -81.57 -2.06
C LYS A 512 64.31 -82.57 -0.94
N TRP A 513 63.32 -82.98 -0.16
CA TRP A 513 63.50 -83.94 0.93
C TRP A 513 63.91 -85.33 0.39
N LYS A 514 63.24 -85.79 -0.67
CA LYS A 514 63.57 -87.06 -1.36
C LYS A 514 64.98 -87.06 -1.97
N LYS A 515 65.40 -85.94 -2.59
CA LYS A 515 66.79 -85.75 -3.07
C LYS A 515 67.81 -85.66 -1.92
N GLY A 516 67.42 -85.16 -0.75
CA GLY A 516 68.26 -85.11 0.44
C GLY A 516 68.50 -86.49 1.07
N ILE A 517 67.48 -87.36 1.07
CA ILE A 517 67.57 -88.74 1.56
C ILE A 517 68.46 -89.60 0.65
N GLN A 518 68.40 -89.40 -0.67
CA GLN A 518 69.29 -90.10 -1.63
C GLN A 518 70.76 -89.69 -1.58
N LYS A 519 71.12 -88.62 -0.84
CA LYS A 519 72.51 -88.21 -0.61
C LYS A 519 73.09 -88.71 0.73
N ARG A 520 72.32 -89.47 1.52
CA ARG A 520 72.70 -89.97 2.86
C ARG A 520 72.73 -91.51 2.95
N ILE A 521 72.63 -92.20 1.82
CA ILE A 521 72.91 -93.62 1.60
C ILE A 521 74.08 -93.65 0.63
#